data_AF-A0A2V9FVI3-F1
#
_entry.id   AF-A0A2V9FVI3-F1
#
_cell.length_a   1.000
_cell.length_b   1.000
_cell.length_c   1.000
_cell.angle_alpha   90.00
_cell.angle_beta   90.00
_cell.angle_gamma   90.00
#
_symmetry.space_group_name_H-M   'P 1'
#
loop_
_entity.id
_entity.type
_entity.pdbx_description
1 polymer ?
#
loop_
_entity_poly.entity_id
_entity_poly.type
_entity_poly.pdbx_seq_one_letter_code
_entity_poly.pdbx_strand_id
1 'polypeptide(L)'
;MPGFFANSPRDKEAQVESLVAEVFRRGGWKVREEPDAGDGKPDLIAEHGGKKYVIEIKRSSEGRKDRLIPLVSQAILQAQEGARHLPGHPVAVAIVVANLIPESVALQVKKFARRHAPDIAVGVMDLEGMRSFDGHGLE
;
A
#
# COMPACT_ATOMS: atom_id res chain seq x y z
N MET A 1 25.61 -0.06 -29.42
CA MET A 1 24.15 -0.06 -29.62
C MET A 1 23.49 -0.02 -28.25
N PRO A 2 22.56 0.90 -27.95
CA PRO A 2 21.93 0.96 -26.64
C PRO A 2 20.87 -0.15 -26.52
N GLY A 3 20.99 -0.97 -25.48
CA GLY A 3 20.06 -2.04 -25.19
C GLY A 3 18.73 -1.50 -24.69
N PHE A 4 17.64 -1.87 -25.35
CA PHE A 4 16.28 -1.70 -24.85
C PHE A 4 16.06 -2.62 -23.64
N PHE A 5 16.41 -2.15 -22.44
CA PHE A 5 15.81 -2.70 -21.22
C PHE A 5 14.48 -1.97 -21.03
N ALA A 6 13.39 -2.63 -21.39
CA ALA A 6 12.07 -2.23 -20.92
C ALA A 6 12.08 -2.17 -19.38
N ASN A 7 11.57 -1.08 -18.80
CA ASN A 7 11.50 -0.75 -17.37
C ASN A 7 11.63 -1.97 -16.43
N SER A 8 12.65 -1.97 -15.58
CA SER A 8 12.91 -3.05 -14.63
C SER A 8 11.76 -3.20 -13.62
N PRO A 9 11.59 -4.39 -13.01
CA PRO A 9 10.57 -4.57 -11.96
C PRO A 9 10.67 -3.56 -10.82
N ARG A 10 11.90 -3.18 -10.42
CA ARG A 10 12.18 -2.16 -9.41
C ARG A 10 11.65 -0.78 -9.82
N ASP A 11 11.82 -0.41 -11.09
CA ASP A 11 11.31 0.88 -11.59
C ASP A 11 9.78 0.95 -11.49
N LYS A 12 9.10 -0.19 -11.64
CA LYS A 12 7.63 -0.26 -11.52
C LYS A 12 7.15 -0.22 -10.07
N GLU A 13 7.93 -0.77 -9.13
CA GLU A 13 7.66 -0.68 -7.70
C GLU A 13 7.81 0.76 -7.22
N ALA A 14 8.95 1.40 -7.52
CA ALA A 14 9.20 2.80 -7.19
C ALA A 14 8.14 3.75 -7.78
N GLN A 15 7.70 3.50 -9.03
CA GLN A 15 6.61 4.28 -9.64
C GLN A 15 5.28 4.14 -8.88
N VAL A 16 4.97 2.95 -8.38
CA VAL A 16 3.74 2.72 -7.61
C VAL A 16 3.86 3.33 -6.22
N GLU A 17 5.01 3.25 -5.57
CA GLU A 17 5.29 3.92 -4.30
C GLU A 17 5.11 5.44 -4.41
N SER A 18 5.69 6.04 -5.46
CA SER A 18 5.51 7.47 -5.78
C SER A 18 4.04 7.83 -5.97
N LEU A 19 3.28 7.02 -6.71
CA LEU A 19 1.84 7.24 -6.94
C LEU A 19 1.06 7.21 -5.63
N VAL A 20 1.33 6.23 -4.77
CA VAL A 20 0.69 6.12 -3.45
C VAL A 20 1.08 7.31 -2.57
N ALA A 21 2.36 7.67 -2.51
CA ALA A 21 2.84 8.81 -1.76
C ALA A 21 2.14 10.12 -2.19
N GLU A 22 1.94 10.33 -3.49
CA GLU A 22 1.17 11.48 -3.99
C GLU A 22 -0.29 11.48 -3.54
N VAL A 23 -0.95 10.32 -3.45
CA VAL A 23 -2.33 10.23 -2.93
C VAL A 23 -2.39 10.77 -1.51
N PHE A 24 -1.50 10.29 -0.65
CA PHE A 24 -1.42 10.73 0.74
C PHE A 24 -1.06 12.21 0.85
N ARG A 25 -0.08 12.70 0.07
CA ARG A 25 0.30 14.12 0.04
C ARG A 25 -0.86 15.03 -0.34
N ARG A 26 -1.65 14.65 -1.36
CA ARG A 26 -2.86 15.41 -1.76
C ARG A 26 -3.92 15.40 -0.66
N GLY A 27 -3.98 14.35 0.16
CA GLY A 27 -4.79 14.28 1.37
C GLY A 27 -4.23 15.06 2.56
N GLY A 28 -3.14 15.83 2.40
CA GLY A 28 -2.53 16.64 3.46
C GLY A 28 -1.50 15.90 4.33
N TRP A 29 -1.14 14.66 3.99
CA TRP A 29 -0.17 13.89 4.75
C TRP A 29 1.27 14.27 4.39
N LYS A 30 2.12 14.37 5.40
CA LYS A 30 3.57 14.42 5.20
C LYS A 30 4.09 13.00 5.00
N VAL A 31 4.54 12.69 3.77
CA VAL A 31 5.01 11.35 3.41
C VAL A 31 6.52 11.31 3.30
N ARG A 32 7.13 10.32 3.96
CA ARG A 32 8.53 9.91 3.80
C ARG A 32 8.57 8.63 2.97
N GLU A 33 9.20 8.71 1.82
CA GLU A 33 9.54 7.56 0.96
C GLU A 33 10.87 6.97 1.45
N GLU A 34 11.06 5.66 1.31
CA GLU A 34 12.30 4.94 1.64
C GLU A 34 12.90 5.28 3.02
N PRO A 35 12.21 4.99 4.14
CA PRO A 35 12.78 5.19 5.47
C PRO A 35 13.96 4.21 5.73
N ASP A 36 15.17 4.59 5.30
CA ASP A 36 16.47 3.91 5.46
C ASP A 36 16.52 2.44 4.98
N ALA A 37 16.88 2.21 3.71
CA ALA A 37 16.99 0.92 3.01
C ALA A 37 17.65 -0.26 3.79
N GLY A 38 16.85 -1.04 4.51
CA GLY A 38 17.24 -2.30 5.14
C GLY A 38 16.07 -3.28 5.18
N ASP A 39 16.36 -4.57 5.42
CA ASP A 39 15.33 -5.63 5.43
C ASP A 39 14.27 -5.37 6.51
N GLY A 40 12.99 -5.41 6.11
CA GLY A 40 11.84 -5.32 7.01
C GLY A 40 11.33 -3.91 7.33
N LYS A 41 11.76 -2.88 6.58
CA LYS A 41 11.24 -1.52 6.74
C LYS A 41 10.10 -1.22 5.77
N PRO A 42 9.15 -0.36 6.19
CA PRO A 42 7.98 -0.05 5.39
C PRO A 42 8.31 0.77 4.15
N ASP A 43 7.53 0.57 3.09
CA ASP A 43 7.67 1.32 1.84
C ASP A 43 7.49 2.83 2.09
N LEU A 44 6.46 3.22 2.87
CA LEU A 44 6.21 4.63 3.22
C LEU A 44 5.86 4.83 4.69
N ILE A 45 6.20 6.01 5.22
CA ILE A 45 5.64 6.54 6.48
C ILE A 45 4.89 7.84 6.18
N ALA A 46 3.62 7.91 6.56
CA ALA A 46 2.79 9.10 6.39
C ALA A 46 2.34 9.66 7.75
N GLU A 47 2.43 10.98 7.93
CA GLU A 47 2.02 11.66 9.16
C GLU A 47 1.03 12.80 8.88
N HIS A 48 -0.05 12.86 9.66
CA HIS A 48 -1.03 13.95 9.60
C HIS A 48 -1.75 14.09 10.94
N GLY A 49 -1.83 15.32 11.48
CA GLY A 49 -2.62 15.60 12.69
C GLY A 49 -2.28 14.73 13.90
N GLY A 50 -1.02 14.35 14.07
CA GLY A 50 -0.56 13.45 15.15
C GLY A 50 -0.78 11.96 14.90
N LYS A 51 -1.47 11.58 13.81
CA LYS A 51 -1.52 10.19 13.33
C LYS A 51 -0.28 9.87 12.51
N LYS A 52 0.21 8.65 12.65
CA LYS A 52 1.31 8.09 11.86
C LYS A 52 0.88 6.76 11.24
N TYR A 53 1.08 6.63 9.95
CA TYR A 53 0.83 5.43 9.18
C TYR A 53 2.14 4.79 8.73
N VAL A 54 2.17 3.47 8.82
CA VAL A 54 3.21 2.61 8.29
C VAL A 54 2.60 1.86 7.12
N ILE A 55 3.07 2.15 5.91
CA ILE A 55 2.41 1.73 4.68
C ILE A 55 3.28 0.70 3.98
N GLU A 56 2.68 -0.45 3.67
CA GLU A 56 3.23 -1.46 2.76
C GLU A 56 2.39 -1.55 1.50
N ILE A 57 3.08 -1.68 0.38
CA ILE A 57 2.52 -1.62 -0.96
C ILE A 57 2.91 -2.90 -1.69
N LYS A 58 1.94 -3.51 -2.36
CA LYS A 58 2.18 -4.68 -3.21
C LYS A 58 1.52 -4.50 -4.57
N ARG A 59 2.30 -4.73 -5.63
CA ARG A 59 1.88 -4.53 -7.01
C ARG A 59 1.57 -5.86 -7.70
N SER A 60 0.48 -5.88 -8.46
CA SER A 60 0.13 -6.95 -9.40
C SER A 60 -0.05 -6.38 -10.80
N SER A 61 0.27 -7.14 -11.85
CA SER A 61 -0.19 -6.79 -13.21
C SER A 61 -1.67 -7.09 -13.42
N GLU A 62 -2.26 -7.97 -12.59
CA GLU A 62 -3.64 -8.45 -12.72
C GLU A 62 -4.48 -8.10 -11.49
N GLY A 63 -5.63 -7.46 -11.69
CA GLY A 63 -6.56 -7.09 -10.60
C GLY A 63 -7.56 -8.19 -10.21
N ARG A 64 -7.20 -9.47 -10.33
CA ARG A 64 -8.08 -10.59 -10.00
C ARG A 64 -7.91 -11.02 -8.54
N LYS A 65 -9.00 -11.49 -7.92
CA LYS A 65 -9.06 -11.83 -6.49
C LYS A 65 -7.97 -12.81 -6.05
N ASP A 66 -7.74 -13.86 -6.82
CA ASP A 66 -6.75 -14.91 -6.55
C ASP A 66 -5.31 -14.39 -6.56
N ARG A 67 -5.06 -13.26 -7.24
CA ARG A 67 -3.77 -12.54 -7.19
C ARG A 67 -3.71 -11.54 -6.04
N LEU A 68 -4.77 -10.78 -5.82
CA LEU A 68 -4.75 -9.68 -4.85
C LEU A 68 -4.87 -10.15 -3.39
N ILE A 69 -5.58 -11.25 -3.10
CA ILE A 69 -5.73 -11.74 -1.72
C ILE A 69 -4.39 -12.17 -1.09
N PRO A 70 -3.51 -12.95 -1.77
CA PRO A 70 -2.18 -13.23 -1.25
C PRO A 70 -1.35 -11.96 -1.03
N LEU A 71 -1.39 -11.00 -1.97
CA LEU A 71 -0.60 -9.77 -1.89
C LEU A 71 -1.06 -8.86 -0.75
N VAL A 72 -2.37 -8.68 -0.57
CA VAL A 72 -2.86 -7.90 0.57
C VAL A 72 -2.46 -8.60 1.86
N SER A 73 -2.58 -9.93 1.96
CA SER A 73 -2.17 -10.67 3.16
C SER A 73 -0.70 -10.45 3.51
N GLN A 74 0.18 -10.44 2.50
CA GLN A 74 1.59 -10.13 2.69
C GLN A 74 1.80 -8.68 3.16
N ALA A 75 1.16 -7.71 2.50
CA ALA A 75 1.24 -6.29 2.88
C ALA A 75 0.76 -6.06 4.32
N ILE A 76 -0.29 -6.76 4.75
CA ILE A 76 -0.81 -6.71 6.12
C ILE A 76 0.27 -7.14 7.12
N LEU A 77 0.89 -8.30 6.89
CA LEU A 77 1.88 -8.85 7.80
C LEU A 77 3.11 -7.93 7.90
N GLN A 78 3.58 -7.42 6.75
CA GLN A 78 4.73 -6.53 6.71
C GLN A 78 4.42 -5.16 7.34
N ALA A 79 3.22 -4.60 7.13
CA ALA A 79 2.86 -3.30 7.70
C ALA A 79 2.73 -3.38 9.22
N GLN A 80 2.15 -4.48 9.72
CA GLN A 80 2.08 -4.75 11.15
C GLN A 80 3.48 -4.90 11.76
N GLU A 81 4.38 -5.60 11.08
CA GLU A 81 5.76 -5.75 11.55
C GLU A 81 6.48 -4.40 11.58
N GLY A 82 6.38 -3.58 10.53
CA GLY A 82 6.94 -2.24 10.50
C GLY A 82 6.37 -1.33 11.60
N ALA A 83 5.06 -1.45 11.89
CA ALA A 83 4.39 -0.66 12.91
C ALA A 83 4.85 -1.02 14.34
N ARG A 84 5.13 -2.30 14.62
CA ARG A 84 5.61 -2.76 15.94
C ARG A 84 6.97 -2.18 16.32
N HIS A 85 7.82 -1.92 15.34
CA HIS A 85 9.18 -1.42 15.56
C HIS A 85 9.27 0.11 15.73
N LEU A 86 8.14 0.82 15.59
CA LEU A 86 8.12 2.28 15.68
C LEU A 86 7.42 2.78 16.96
N PRO A 87 7.96 3.84 17.59
CA PRO A 87 7.33 4.44 18.75
C PRO A 87 6.05 5.18 18.37
N GLY A 88 5.11 5.24 19.31
CA GLY A 88 3.85 5.96 19.16
C GLY A 88 2.72 5.16 18.53
N HIS A 89 2.85 3.83 18.44
CA HIS A 89 1.81 2.90 17.95
C HIS A 89 1.17 3.35 16.62
N PRO A 90 1.97 3.48 15.55
CA PRO A 90 1.42 3.88 14.26
C PRO A 90 0.41 2.86 13.75
N VAL A 91 -0.53 3.32 12.91
CA VAL A 91 -1.49 2.44 12.25
C VAL A 91 -0.79 1.74 11.08
N ALA A 92 -0.88 0.42 11.04
CA ALA A 92 -0.44 -0.37 9.90
C ALA A 92 -1.42 -0.21 8.73
N VAL A 93 -0.89 0.04 7.53
CA VAL A 93 -1.67 0.25 6.31
C VAL A 93 -1.17 -0.68 5.22
N ALA A 94 -2.06 -1.51 4.69
CA ALA A 94 -1.77 -2.41 3.59
C ALA A 94 -2.40 -1.89 2.30
N ILE A 95 -1.61 -1.70 1.24
CA ILE A 95 -2.09 -1.21 -0.05
C ILE A 95 -1.75 -2.24 -1.14
N VAL A 96 -2.75 -2.60 -1.93
CA VAL A 96 -2.54 -3.35 -3.16
C VAL A 96 -2.86 -2.50 -4.39
N VAL A 97 -1.99 -2.59 -5.39
CA VAL A 97 -2.11 -1.87 -6.65
C VAL A 97 -2.10 -2.84 -7.82
N ALA A 98 -2.99 -2.65 -8.79
CA ALA A 98 -2.90 -3.35 -10.07
C ALA A 98 -3.17 -2.42 -11.26
N ASN A 99 -2.97 -2.91 -12.48
CA ASN A 99 -3.21 -2.09 -13.67
C ASN A 99 -4.69 -1.64 -13.74
N LEU A 100 -5.62 -2.57 -13.53
CA LEU A 100 -7.07 -2.34 -13.45
C LEU A 100 -7.65 -3.33 -12.45
N ILE A 101 -8.52 -2.86 -11.55
CA ILE A 101 -9.20 -3.72 -10.59
C ILE A 101 -10.72 -3.54 -10.77
N PRO A 102 -11.52 -4.60 -10.91
CA PRO A 102 -12.97 -4.46 -10.84
C PRO A 102 -13.41 -4.02 -9.44
N GLU A 103 -14.36 -3.10 -9.34
CA GLU A 103 -14.86 -2.59 -8.05
C GLU A 103 -15.33 -3.72 -7.11
N SER A 104 -15.95 -4.77 -7.68
CA SER A 104 -16.37 -5.96 -6.94
C SER A 104 -15.19 -6.71 -6.30
N VAL A 105 -14.03 -6.74 -6.96
CA VAL A 105 -12.81 -7.34 -6.42
C VAL A 105 -12.21 -6.43 -5.34
N ALA A 106 -12.18 -5.11 -5.55
CA ALA A 106 -11.73 -4.18 -4.52
C ALA A 106 -12.55 -4.32 -3.23
N LEU A 107 -13.88 -4.39 -3.34
CA LEU A 107 -14.76 -4.64 -2.21
C LEU A 107 -14.47 -5.98 -1.52
N GLN A 108 -14.17 -7.03 -2.28
CA GLN A 108 -13.82 -8.35 -1.72
C GLN A 108 -12.49 -8.31 -0.98
N VAL A 109 -11.48 -7.61 -1.49
CA VAL A 109 -10.19 -7.40 -0.82
C VAL A 109 -10.39 -6.65 0.50
N LYS A 110 -11.16 -5.55 0.51
CA LYS A 110 -11.45 -4.81 1.76
C LYS A 110 -12.23 -5.65 2.77
N LYS A 111 -13.23 -6.42 2.31
CA LYS A 111 -13.97 -7.37 3.17
C LYS A 111 -13.07 -8.46 3.75
N PHE A 112 -12.11 -8.96 2.98
CA PHE A 112 -11.13 -9.93 3.46
C PHE A 112 -10.25 -9.30 4.56
N ALA A 113 -9.65 -8.14 4.30
CA ALA A 113 -8.80 -7.46 5.27
C ALA A 113 -9.55 -7.19 6.58
N ARG A 114 -10.74 -6.58 6.53
CA ARG A 114 -11.56 -6.32 7.72
C ARG A 114 -11.93 -7.58 8.52
N ARG A 115 -12.10 -8.72 7.86
CA ARG A 115 -12.41 -9.99 8.55
C ARG A 115 -11.20 -10.59 9.25
N HIS A 116 -10.03 -10.51 8.63
CA HIS A 116 -8.83 -11.23 9.09
C HIS A 116 -7.82 -10.36 9.84
N ALA A 117 -7.88 -9.05 9.66
CA ALA A 117 -7.06 -8.04 10.31
C ALA A 117 -7.91 -6.77 10.53
N PRO A 118 -8.81 -6.75 11.53
CA PRO A 118 -9.67 -5.58 11.78
C PRO A 118 -8.89 -4.33 12.26
N ASP A 119 -7.70 -4.52 12.82
CA ASP A 119 -6.91 -3.47 13.46
C ASP A 119 -5.95 -2.75 12.50
N ILE A 120 -6.05 -2.99 11.20
CA ILE A 120 -5.26 -2.31 10.17
C ILE A 120 -6.16 -1.45 9.29
N ALA A 121 -5.56 -0.52 8.57
CA ALA A 121 -6.20 0.14 7.46
C ALA A 121 -5.82 -0.54 6.13
N VAL A 122 -6.70 -0.52 5.14
CA VAL A 122 -6.46 -1.15 3.83
C VAL A 122 -6.78 -0.20 2.68
N GLY A 123 -5.95 -0.21 1.65
CA GLY A 123 -6.14 0.50 0.40
C GLY A 123 -6.11 -0.43 -0.80
N VAL A 124 -7.02 -0.19 -1.75
CA VAL A 124 -7.01 -0.82 -3.07
C VAL A 124 -6.97 0.28 -4.10
N MET A 125 -5.98 0.22 -4.99
CA MET A 125 -5.82 1.20 -6.05
C MET A 125 -5.58 0.53 -7.40
N ASP A 126 -5.94 1.20 -8.48
CA ASP A 126 -5.45 0.85 -9.80
C ASP A 126 -4.86 2.05 -10.54
N LEU A 127 -4.25 1.77 -11.70
CA LEU A 127 -3.59 2.78 -12.52
C LEU A 127 -4.58 3.56 -13.41
N GLU A 128 -5.84 3.12 -13.49
CA GLU A 128 -6.94 3.75 -14.23
C GLU A 128 -7.68 4.80 -13.38
N GLY A 129 -7.41 4.86 -12.08
CA GLY A 129 -7.88 5.90 -11.18
C GLY A 129 -8.79 5.40 -10.05
N MET A 130 -9.07 4.10 -9.95
CA MET A 130 -9.75 3.56 -8.78
C MET A 130 -8.88 3.75 -7.55
N ARG A 131 -9.49 4.29 -6.49
CA ARG A 131 -8.90 4.40 -5.16
C ARG A 131 -9.99 4.09 -4.14
N SER A 132 -9.79 3.07 -3.33
CA SER A 132 -10.75 2.65 -2.33
C SER A 132 -10.03 2.26 -1.06
N PHE A 133 -10.28 3.03 0.01
CA PHE A 133 -9.68 2.77 1.32
C PHE A 133 -10.76 2.34 2.33
N ASP A 134 -10.33 1.77 3.46
CA ASP A 134 -11.19 1.35 4.57
C ASP A 134 -10.34 1.27 5.86
N GLY A 135 -10.87 1.80 6.96
CA GLY A 135 -10.29 1.70 8.30
C GLY A 135 -9.47 2.92 8.75
N HIS A 136 -9.54 3.17 10.07
CA HIS A 136 -8.65 4.04 10.85
C HIS A 136 -8.55 5.51 10.41
N GLY A 137 -9.53 6.00 9.64
CA GLY A 137 -9.57 7.37 9.12
C GLY A 137 -8.83 7.52 7.80
N LEU A 138 -8.81 6.46 6.99
CA LEU A 138 -8.47 6.52 5.57
C LEU A 138 -9.69 6.76 4.66
N GLU A 139 -10.91 6.66 5.19
CA GLU A 139 -12.16 6.79 4.44
C GLU A 139 -12.43 8.20 3.88
#